data_AF-A0A938FV59-F1
#
_entry.id   AF-A0A938FV59-F1
#
_cell.length_a   1.000
_cell.length_b   1.000
_cell.length_c   1.000
_cell.angle_alpha   90.00
_cell.angle_beta   90.00
_cell.angle_gamma   90.00
#
_symmetry.space_group_name_H-M   'P 1'
#
loop_
_entity.id
_entity.type
_entity.pdbx_description
1 polymer ?
#
loop_
_entity_poly.entity_id
_entity_poly.type
_entity_poly.pdbx_seq_one_letter_code
_entity_poly.pdbx_strand_id
1 'polypeptide(L)'
;RRELEKRGVSVLAFDGPDGRTDLAGVIAWLGERSYQSLLIEAGGRVNRAALASGAVDKIFFYYAPKILGDPGSLPLAGGCGRPMSAVRLEDVQVHPLSGGEFAVEASVVKCSPESSKS
;
A
#
# COMPACT_ATOMS: atom_id res chain seq x y z
N ARG A 1 11.79 -6.66 -21.80
CA ARG A 1 11.05 -5.48 -22.33
C ARG A 1 10.48 -5.75 -23.73
N ARG A 2 11.29 -5.81 -24.80
CA ARG A 2 10.83 -6.04 -26.18
C ARG A 2 9.90 -7.25 -26.37
N GLU A 3 10.15 -8.35 -25.66
CA GLU A 3 9.30 -9.55 -25.74
C GLU A 3 7.91 -9.36 -25.13
N LEU A 4 7.79 -8.53 -24.09
CA LEU A 4 6.49 -8.18 -23.49
C LEU A 4 5.72 -7.19 -24.37
N GLU A 5 6.42 -6.20 -24.91
CA GLU A 5 5.84 -5.19 -25.80
C GLU A 5 5.27 -5.81 -27.09
N LYS A 6 5.93 -6.83 -27.64
CA LYS A 6 5.40 -7.61 -28.77
C LYS A 6 4.05 -8.29 -28.48
N ARG A 7 3.74 -8.52 -27.20
CA ARG A 7 2.47 -9.11 -26.75
C ARG A 7 1.43 -8.04 -26.37
N GLY A 8 1.67 -6.78 -26.73
CA GLY A 8 0.78 -5.66 -26.41
C GLY A 8 0.90 -5.15 -24.97
N VAL A 9 1.91 -5.58 -24.22
CA VAL A 9 2.15 -5.10 -22.84
C VAL A 9 2.90 -3.77 -22.89
N SER A 10 2.32 -2.73 -22.30
CA SER A 10 3.04 -1.47 -22.07
C SER A 10 4.01 -1.63 -20.90
N VAL A 11 5.30 -1.36 -21.13
CA VAL A 11 6.34 -1.41 -20.10
C VAL A 11 6.85 -0.02 -19.81
N LEU A 12 6.67 0.43 -18.58
CA LEU A 12 7.07 1.72 -18.06
C LEU A 12 8.13 1.52 -16.97
N ALA A 13 9.08 2.46 -16.88
CA ALA A 13 10.12 2.45 -15.87
C ALA A 13 9.96 3.68 -14.97
N PHE A 14 9.93 3.43 -13.66
CA PHE A 14 9.86 4.45 -12.62
C PHE A 14 10.95 4.13 -11.61
N ASP A 15 12.19 4.48 -11.95
CA ASP A 15 13.35 4.19 -11.12
C ASP A 15 13.42 5.17 -9.97
N GLY A 16 13.35 4.66 -8.75
CA GLY A 16 13.47 5.39 -7.50
C GLY A 16 14.79 5.08 -6.77
N PRO A 17 15.02 5.73 -5.61
CA PRO A 17 16.23 5.53 -4.82
C PRO A 17 16.38 4.08 -4.36
N ASP A 18 17.61 3.66 -4.09
CA ASP A 18 17.98 2.33 -3.60
C ASP A 18 17.47 1.15 -4.47
N GLY A 19 17.32 1.39 -5.78
CA GLY A 19 16.81 0.39 -6.72
C GLY A 19 15.34 0.02 -6.50
N ARG A 20 14.58 0.89 -5.84
CA ARG A 20 13.14 0.74 -5.62
C ARG A 20 12.36 1.48 -6.70
N THR A 21 11.10 1.12 -6.89
CA THR A 21 10.21 1.85 -7.78
C THR A 21 9.83 3.20 -7.17
N ASP A 22 9.89 4.27 -7.96
CA ASP A 22 9.32 5.56 -7.59
C ASP A 22 7.79 5.51 -7.64
N LEU A 23 7.19 5.18 -6.49
CA LEU A 23 5.74 5.07 -6.37
C LEU A 23 5.03 6.43 -6.54
N ALA A 24 5.67 7.53 -6.17
CA ALA A 24 5.08 8.86 -6.35
C ALA A 24 4.97 9.20 -7.84
N GLY A 25 6.02 8.90 -8.62
CA GLY A 25 6.01 9.02 -10.07
C GLY A 25 4.95 8.13 -10.74
N VAL A 26 4.79 6.88 -10.28
CA VAL A 26 3.73 5.98 -10.78
C VAL A 26 2.34 6.58 -10.55
N ILE A 27 2.06 7.08 -9.36
CA ILE A 27 0.75 7.64 -9.01
C ILE A 27 0.47 8.91 -9.80
N ALA A 28 1.46 9.81 -9.93
CA ALA A 28 1.32 11.02 -10.74
C ALA A 28 1.01 10.68 -12.20
N TRP A 29 1.75 9.72 -12.79
CA TRP A 29 1.55 9.28 -14.16
C TRP A 29 0.15 8.67 -14.40
N LEU A 30 -0.39 7.95 -13.41
CA LEU A 30 -1.76 7.44 -13.44
C LEU A 30 -2.79 8.57 -13.34
N GLY A 31 -2.56 9.54 -12.46
CA GLY A 31 -3.42 10.72 -12.32
C GLY A 31 -3.54 11.53 -13.60
N GLU A 32 -2.45 11.72 -14.35
CA GLU A 32 -2.44 12.37 -15.67
C GLU A 32 -3.31 11.66 -16.72
N ARG A 33 -3.64 10.38 -16.49
CA ARG A 33 -4.48 9.54 -17.36
C ARG A 33 -5.91 9.38 -16.83
N SER A 34 -6.30 10.23 -15.90
CA SER A 34 -7.63 10.24 -15.30
C SER A 34 -7.96 8.98 -14.50
N TYR A 35 -6.96 8.23 -14.03
CA TYR A 35 -7.18 7.19 -13.04
C TYR A 35 -7.42 7.84 -11.68
N GLN A 36 -8.60 7.62 -11.11
CA GLN A 36 -9.05 8.26 -9.88
C GLN A 36 -8.83 7.42 -8.62
N SER A 37 -8.68 6.11 -8.78
CA SER A 37 -8.46 5.18 -7.69
C SER A 37 -7.45 4.11 -8.09
N LEU A 38 -6.68 3.68 -7.09
CA LEU A 38 -5.69 2.61 -7.21
C LEU A 38 -5.94 1.63 -6.07
N LEU A 39 -5.98 0.34 -6.39
CA LEU A 39 -5.94 -0.73 -5.41
C LEU A 39 -4.51 -1.30 -5.38
N ILE A 40 -3.87 -1.27 -4.20
CA ILE A 40 -2.53 -1.81 -4.01
C ILE A 40 -2.65 -3.17 -3.29
N GLU A 41 -2.43 -4.25 -4.04
CA GLU A 41 -2.35 -5.61 -3.51
C GLU A 41 -0.93 -6.12 -3.67
N ALA A 42 -0.17 -6.14 -2.58
CA ALA A 42 1.21 -6.56 -2.62
C ALA A 42 1.72 -7.09 -1.28
N GLY A 43 2.91 -7.68 -1.32
CA GLY A 43 3.62 -8.12 -0.12
C GLY A 43 4.16 -6.95 0.69
N GLY A 44 4.58 -7.23 1.94
CA GLY A 44 4.82 -6.18 2.92
C GLY A 44 5.86 -5.12 2.58
N ARG A 45 6.79 -5.38 1.65
CA ARG A 45 7.74 -4.37 1.15
C ARG A 45 7.06 -3.24 0.37
N VAL A 46 6.11 -3.59 -0.50
CA VAL A 46 5.38 -2.60 -1.31
C VAL A 46 4.37 -1.86 -0.42
N ASN A 47 3.68 -2.56 0.49
CA ASN A 47 2.79 -1.93 1.46
C ASN A 47 3.53 -0.91 2.33
N ARG A 48 4.75 -1.26 2.80
CA ARG A 48 5.62 -0.32 3.52
C ARG A 48 5.94 0.90 2.68
N ALA A 49 6.35 0.72 1.41
CA ALA A 49 6.70 1.83 0.53
C ALA A 49 5.50 2.76 0.27
N ALA A 50 4.31 2.19 0.07
CA ALA A 50 3.06 2.94 -0.13
C ALA A 50 2.65 3.74 1.12
N LEU A 51 2.75 3.13 2.30
CA LEU A 51 2.47 3.82 3.56
C LEU A 51 3.49 4.92 3.83
N ALA A 52 4.78 4.64 3.63
CA ALA A 52 5.86 5.60 3.85
C ALA A 52 5.82 6.80 2.89
N SER A 53 5.30 6.61 1.66
CA SER A 53 5.16 7.72 0.71
C SER A 53 3.98 8.64 1.03
N GLY A 54 3.12 8.29 2.00
CA GLY A 54 1.91 9.06 2.31
C GLY A 54 0.82 8.96 1.24
N ALA A 55 0.96 8.05 0.28
CA ALA A 55 0.03 7.91 -0.84
C ALA A 55 -1.26 7.15 -0.51
N VAL A 56 -1.28 6.44 0.62
CA VAL A 56 -2.42 5.57 1.00
C VAL A 56 -3.45 6.39 1.75
N ASP A 57 -4.67 6.49 1.21
CA ASP A 57 -5.78 7.19 1.86
C ASP A 57 -6.67 6.26 2.68
N LYS A 58 -6.80 5.01 2.26
CA LYS A 58 -7.67 3.99 2.88
C LYS A 58 -7.00 2.63 2.88
N ILE A 59 -7.25 1.84 3.92
CA ILE A 59 -6.74 0.47 4.07
C ILE A 59 -7.90 -0.50 4.29
N PHE A 60 -7.80 -1.67 3.67
CA PHE A 60 -8.62 -2.83 3.97
C PHE A 60 -7.75 -3.96 4.53
N PHE A 61 -8.10 -4.47 5.70
CA PHE A 61 -7.53 -5.68 6.27
C PHE A 61 -8.52 -6.82 6.14
N TYR A 62 -8.10 -7.95 5.58
CA TYR A 62 -8.94 -9.15 5.45
C TYR A 62 -8.50 -10.20 6.47
N TYR A 63 -9.46 -10.70 7.25
CA TYR A 63 -9.23 -11.69 8.29
C TYR A 63 -10.08 -12.93 8.05
N ALA A 64 -9.40 -14.08 8.00
CA ALA A 64 -10.02 -15.40 7.99
C ALA A 64 -9.89 -16.07 9.37
N PRO A 65 -10.79 -16.99 9.75
CA PRO A 65 -10.71 -17.74 11.01
C PRO A 65 -9.63 -18.85 10.93
N LYS A 66 -8.39 -18.48 10.62
CA LYS A 66 -7.26 -19.38 10.42
C LYS A 66 -6.03 -18.82 11.12
N ILE A 67 -5.31 -19.67 11.85
CA ILE A 67 -4.04 -19.33 12.50
C ILE A 67 -2.92 -20.00 11.70
N LEU A 68 -2.01 -19.19 11.16
CA LEU A 68 -0.79 -19.65 10.50
C LEU A 68 0.38 -19.35 11.44
N GLY A 69 0.94 -20.37 12.07
CA GLY A 69 2.00 -20.25 13.08
C GLY A 69 3.42 -20.40 12.55
N ASP A 70 3.64 -20.18 11.26
CA ASP A 70 4.96 -20.35 10.64
C ASP A 70 5.91 -19.19 11.00
N PRO A 71 7.12 -19.46 11.54
CA PRO A 71 8.16 -18.45 11.74
C PRO A 71 8.51 -17.65 10.46
N GLY A 72 8.27 -18.23 9.28
CA GLY A 72 8.45 -17.56 7.98
C GLY A 72 7.33 -16.61 7.56
N SER A 73 6.31 -16.40 8.40
CA SER A 73 5.17 -15.53 8.05
C SER A 73 5.62 -14.10 7.74
N LEU A 74 5.15 -13.60 6.59
CA LEU A 74 5.52 -12.26 6.12
C LEU A 74 4.62 -11.21 6.78
N PRO A 75 5.20 -10.18 7.41
CA PRO A 75 4.41 -9.11 8.01
C PRO A 75 3.73 -8.26 6.92
N LEU A 76 2.56 -7.72 7.26
CA LEU A 76 1.76 -6.81 6.43
C LEU A 76 2.58 -5.66 5.85
N ALA A 77 3.44 -5.04 6.66
CA ALA A 77 4.32 -3.96 6.28
C ALA A 77 5.75 -4.30 6.72
N GLY A 78 6.44 -5.08 5.90
CA GLY A 78 7.79 -5.61 6.15
C GLY A 78 8.87 -4.90 5.34
N GLY A 79 10.13 -5.27 5.57
CA GLY A 79 11.28 -4.74 4.83
C GLY A 79 12.38 -4.22 5.73
N CYS A 80 13.54 -3.97 5.12
CA CYS A 80 14.73 -3.45 5.78
C CYS A 80 14.70 -1.91 5.82
N GLY A 81 15.32 -1.29 6.82
CA GLY A 81 15.45 0.17 6.92
C GLY A 81 15.01 0.71 8.27
N ARG A 82 14.84 2.05 8.36
CA ARG A 82 14.38 2.69 9.60
C ARG A 82 12.97 2.21 9.97
N PRO A 83 12.67 2.03 11.27
CA PRO A 83 11.32 1.80 11.73
C PRO A 83 10.41 2.92 11.24
N MET A 84 9.21 2.57 10.76
CA MET A 84 8.19 3.58 10.50
C MET A 84 7.56 3.97 11.83
N SER A 85 7.17 5.24 11.97
CA SER A 85 6.23 5.62 13.01
C SER A 85 4.92 4.85 12.83
N ALA A 86 4.17 4.68 13.92
CA ALA A 86 2.86 4.05 13.85
C ALA A 86 1.95 4.87 12.92
N VAL A 87 1.40 4.22 11.90
CA VAL A 87 0.36 4.81 11.05
C VAL A 87 -0.95 4.78 11.83
N ARG A 88 -1.52 5.95 12.08
CA ARG A 88 -2.81 6.07 12.76
C ARG A 88 -3.94 5.93 11.74
N LEU A 89 -4.96 5.16 12.13
CA LEU A 89 -6.16 4.94 11.34
C LEU A 89 -7.38 5.55 12.04
N GLU A 90 -8.35 5.99 11.24
CA GLU A 90 -9.63 6.55 11.70
C GLU A 90 -10.79 6.03 10.85
N ASP A 91 -12.02 6.36 11.25
CA ASP A 91 -13.26 5.93 10.57
C ASP A 91 -13.34 4.42 10.34
N VAL A 92 -12.99 3.64 11.37
CA VAL A 92 -12.91 2.18 11.28
C VAL A 92 -14.29 1.57 11.12
N GLN A 93 -14.46 0.76 10.07
CA GLN A 93 -15.66 -0.03 9.80
C GLN A 93 -15.30 -1.51 9.65
N VAL A 94 -16.16 -2.38 10.18
CA VAL A 94 -16.00 -3.82 10.06
C VAL A 94 -17.10 -4.37 9.16
N HIS A 95 -16.69 -5.04 8.09
CA HIS A 95 -17.56 -5.62 7.08
C HIS A 95 -17.58 -7.14 7.22
N PRO A 96 -18.71 -7.75 7.61
CA PRO A 96 -18.82 -9.21 7.63
C PRO A 96 -18.76 -9.76 6.20
N LEU A 97 -18.00 -10.85 6.02
CA LEU A 97 -17.91 -11.59 4.77
C LEU A 97 -18.47 -13.01 4.96
N SER A 98 -18.70 -13.71 3.87
CA SER A 98 -19.19 -15.10 3.92
C SER A 98 -18.13 -16.03 4.53
N GLY A 99 -18.56 -17.12 5.18
CA GLY A 99 -17.64 -18.12 5.74
C GLY A 99 -16.99 -17.73 7.07
N GLY A 100 -17.55 -16.75 7.80
CA GLY A 100 -17.01 -16.30 9.09
C GLY A 100 -15.78 -15.41 8.96
N GLU A 101 -15.51 -14.90 7.76
CA GLU A 101 -14.46 -13.93 7.47
C GLU A 101 -14.97 -12.50 7.69
N PHE A 102 -14.06 -11.55 7.84
CA PHE A 102 -14.41 -10.13 7.91
C PHE A 102 -13.31 -9.24 7.33
N ALA A 103 -13.72 -8.09 6.83
CA ALA A 103 -12.82 -7.03 6.42
C ALA A 103 -12.89 -5.86 7.42
N VAL A 104 -11.76 -5.22 7.68
CA VAL A 104 -11.67 -3.96 8.43
C VAL A 104 -11.25 -2.87 7.45
N GLU A 105 -12.14 -1.92 7.21
CA GLU A 105 -11.87 -0.70 6.44
C GLU A 105 -11.50 0.43 7.38
N ALA A 106 -10.49 1.23 7.03
CA ALA A 106 -10.15 2.43 7.78
C ALA A 106 -9.46 3.48 6.90
N SER A 107 -9.64 4.76 7.24
CA SER A 107 -8.95 5.89 6.63
C SER A 107 -7.58 6.12 7.30
N VAL A 108 -6.59 6.54 6.53
CA VAL A 108 -5.25 6.88 7.07
C VAL A 108 -5.23 8.33 7.52
N VAL A 109 -4.89 8.57 8.79
CA VAL A 109 -4.71 9.92 9.31
C VAL A 109 -3.48 10.53 8.65
N LYS A 110 -3.69 11.55 7.82
CA LYS A 110 -2.59 12.34 7.24
C LYS A 110 -2.15 13.38 8.26
N CYS A 111 -0.87 13.40 8.63
CA CYS A 111 -0.33 14.55 9.37
C CYS A 111 -0.38 15.78 8.46
N SER A 112 -1.24 16.75 8.79
CA SER A 112 -1.17 18.07 8.17
C SER A 112 0.13 18.77 8.64
N PRO A 113 0.80 19.53 7.76
CA PRO A 113 2.02 20.26 8.12
C PRO A 113 1.82 21.41 9.15
N GLU A 114 0.60 21.64 9.66
CA GLU A 114 0.27 22.81 10.50
C GLU A 114 0.41 22.62 12.03
N SER A 115 0.81 21.45 12.52
CA SER A 115 0.86 21.18 13.98
C SER A 115 2.24 21.35 14.64
N SER A 116 3.20 22.01 13.99
CA SER A 116 4.54 22.28 14.56
C SER A 116 4.77 23.75 14.99
N LYS A 117 3.71 24.43 15.42
CA LYS A 117 3.84 25.69 16.18
C LYS A 117 2.86 25.72 17.35
N SER A 118 3.32 25.26 18.50
CA SER A 118 2.88 25.71 19.83
C SER A 118 3.95 25.32 20.85
#